data_AF-A0A939B915-F1
#
_entry.id   AF-A0A939B915-F1
#
_cell.length_a   1.000
_cell.length_b   1.000
_cell.length_c   1.000
_cell.angle_alpha   90.00
_cell.angle_beta   90.00
_cell.angle_gamma   90.00
#
_symmetry.space_group_name_H-M   'P 1'
#
loop_
_entity.id
_entity.type
_entity.pdbx_description
1 polymer ?
#
loop_
_entity_poly.entity_id
_entity_poly.type
_entity_poly.pdbx_seq_one_letter_code
_entity_poly.pdbx_strand_id
1 'polypeptide(L)'
;IYITKGTAKTYPCMVAHLDQVQKYHPTDFTVIETKDLLFGYSPKERSFCGLGADDKNGIWLCLQCLQKFNEIKVAFFVCEEVGCIGSSKANMDFFNDCRFVIQPDRRGKSDVITQIGFMDICSDDFIKDITPEKFGYTPT
;
A
#
# COMPACT_ATOMS: atom_id res chain seq x y z
N ILE A 1 -2.62 -12.45 2.32
CA ILE A 1 -3.92 -12.48 3.02
C ILE A 1 -4.96 -11.87 2.10
N TYR A 2 -6.12 -12.51 1.91
CA TYR A 2 -7.18 -12.01 1.04
C TYR A 2 -8.45 -11.79 1.85
N ILE A 3 -9.10 -10.65 1.67
CA ILE A 3 -10.29 -10.24 2.41
C ILE A 3 -11.33 -9.73 1.40
N THR A 4 -12.56 -10.23 1.49
CA THR A 4 -13.71 -9.70 0.77
C THR A 4 -14.76 -9.28 1.78
N LYS A 5 -15.16 -8.01 1.75
CA LYS A 5 -16.23 -7.46 2.59
C LYS A 5 -17.44 -7.16 1.72
N GLY A 6 -18.62 -7.56 2.16
CA GLY A 6 -19.89 -7.32 1.47
C GLY A 6 -20.16 -8.25 0.29
N THR A 7 -21.35 -8.14 -0.31
CA THR A 7 -21.78 -8.94 -1.48
C THR A 7 -22.10 -7.99 -2.63
N ALA A 8 -21.27 -7.98 -3.66
CA ALA A 8 -21.40 -7.14 -4.85
C ALA A 8 -21.03 -7.92 -6.11
N LYS A 9 -21.50 -7.45 -7.28
CA LYS A 9 -21.10 -8.03 -8.57
C LYS A 9 -19.65 -7.73 -8.93
N THR A 10 -19.17 -6.55 -8.55
CA THR A 10 -17.79 -6.11 -8.76
C THR A 10 -17.32 -5.25 -7.59
N TYR A 11 -16.02 -5.25 -7.34
CA TYR A 11 -15.42 -4.63 -6.15
C TYR A 11 -14.32 -3.62 -6.51
N PRO A 12 -14.14 -2.54 -5.74
CA PRO A 12 -12.83 -1.88 -5.65
C PRO A 12 -11.88 -2.75 -4.83
N CYS A 13 -10.59 -2.75 -5.16
CA CYS A 13 -9.58 -3.49 -4.40
C CYS A 13 -8.44 -2.59 -3.92
N MET A 14 -8.10 -2.72 -2.64
CA MET A 14 -6.89 -2.11 -2.06
C MET A 14 -5.86 -3.20 -1.79
N VAL A 15 -4.61 -2.93 -2.09
CA VAL A 15 -3.51 -3.85 -1.80
C VAL A 15 -2.38 -3.15 -1.06
N ALA A 16 -1.69 -3.89 -0.20
CA ALA A 16 -0.50 -3.42 0.50
C ALA A 16 0.44 -4.61 0.74
N HIS A 17 1.74 -4.34 0.83
CA HIS A 17 2.72 -5.33 1.30
C HIS A 17 2.85 -5.26 2.83
N LEU A 18 3.28 -6.37 3.44
CA LEU A 18 3.41 -6.52 4.89
C LEU A 18 4.86 -6.53 5.37
N ASP A 19 5.80 -6.62 4.44
CA ASP A 19 7.21 -6.78 4.75
C ASP A 19 7.98 -5.47 4.63
N GLN A 20 9.06 -5.40 5.40
CA GLN A 20 9.98 -4.28 5.41
C GLN A 20 11.32 -4.72 4.84
N VAL A 21 12.01 -3.80 4.17
CA VAL A 21 13.42 -3.97 3.75
C VAL A 21 14.33 -4.36 4.93
N GLN A 22 13.96 -3.97 6.14
CA GLN A 22 14.77 -4.14 7.34
C GLN A 22 14.67 -5.55 7.90
N LYS A 23 15.79 -6.28 7.86
CA LYS A 23 15.90 -7.67 8.35
C LYS A 23 15.66 -7.81 9.86
N TYR A 24 15.86 -6.74 10.63
CA TYR A 24 15.73 -6.76 12.07
C TYR A 24 14.99 -5.51 12.55
N HIS A 25 13.84 -5.72 13.17
CA HIS A 25 13.07 -4.67 13.82
C HIS A 25 13.10 -4.90 15.34
N PRO A 26 13.71 -4.00 16.13
CA PRO A 26 13.83 -4.17 17.57
C PRO A 26 12.44 -4.27 18.24
N THR A 27 12.29 -5.17 19.21
CA THR A 27 11.01 -5.32 19.94
C THR A 27 10.67 -4.12 20.83
N ASP A 28 11.69 -3.36 21.22
CA ASP A 28 11.57 -2.12 22.02
C ASP A 28 11.52 -0.87 21.14
N PHE A 29 11.20 -1.04 19.86
CA PHE A 29 10.98 0.05 18.91
C PHE A 29 10.07 1.12 19.50
N THR A 30 10.53 2.36 19.44
CA THR A 30 9.71 3.54 19.73
C THR A 30 9.86 4.58 18.62
N VAL A 31 8.79 5.33 18.39
CA VAL A 31 8.80 6.48 17.51
C VAL A 31 9.16 7.70 18.35
N ILE A 32 10.26 8.35 18.00
CA ILE A 32 10.62 9.63 18.59
C ILE A 32 10.16 10.73 17.62
N GLU A 33 9.31 11.61 18.16
CA GLU A 33 8.85 12.81 17.48
C GLU A 33 9.64 14.01 17.98
N THR A 34 10.19 14.75 17.03
CA THR A 34 10.73 16.09 17.22
C THR A 34 9.87 17.07 16.41
N LYS A 35 10.17 18.38 16.45
CA LYS A 35 9.35 19.39 15.77
C LYS A 35 9.11 19.09 14.27
N ASP A 36 10.14 18.61 13.57
CA ASP A 36 10.11 18.44 12.11
C ASP A 36 10.46 17.02 11.65
N LEU A 37 10.83 16.12 12.58
CA LEU A 37 11.33 14.79 12.25
C LEU A 37 10.71 13.73 13.14
N LEU A 38 10.24 12.67 12.49
CA LEU A 38 9.88 11.39 13.09
C LEU A 38 10.96 10.37 12.74
N PHE A 39 11.45 9.63 13.72
CA PHE A 39 12.39 8.53 13.49
C PHE A 39 12.19 7.38 14.48
N GLY A 40 12.54 6.17 14.04
CA GLY A 40 12.50 4.97 14.88
C GLY A 40 13.78 4.85 15.70
N TYR A 41 13.65 4.48 16.96
CA TYR A 41 14.79 4.26 17.86
C TYR A 41 14.56 3.03 18.75
N SER A 42 15.63 2.28 19.00
CA SER A 42 15.66 1.23 20.03
C SER A 42 16.49 1.71 21.23
N PRO A 43 15.87 1.95 22.40
CA PRO A 43 16.59 2.30 23.62
C PRO A 43 17.60 1.25 24.08
N LYS A 44 17.28 -0.04 23.92
CA LYS A 44 18.12 -1.16 24.34
C LYS A 44 19.36 -1.29 23.46
N GLU A 45 19.20 -1.17 22.16
CA GLU A 45 20.30 -1.30 21.19
C GLU A 45 21.01 0.03 20.93
N ARG A 46 20.43 1.13 21.41
CA ARG A 46 20.91 2.50 21.24
C ARG A 46 21.13 2.87 19.78
N SER A 47 20.26 2.39 18.90
CA SER A 47 20.39 2.50 17.45
C SER A 47 19.11 3.03 16.81
N PHE A 48 19.28 3.70 15.66
CA PHE A 48 18.15 4.05 14.79
C PHE A 48 17.61 2.80 14.10
N CYS A 49 16.30 2.73 13.98
CA CYS A 49 15.59 1.70 13.24
C CYS A 49 14.56 2.35 12.32
N GLY A 50 14.13 1.63 11.28
CA GLY A 50 13.11 2.14 10.36
C GLY A 50 11.77 2.25 11.04
N LEU A 51 11.03 3.27 10.64
CA LEU A 51 9.65 3.45 11.06
C LEU A 51 8.72 2.36 10.50
N GLY A 52 9.06 1.78 9.35
CA GLY A 52 8.13 0.95 8.59
C GLY A 52 7.04 1.79 7.94
N ALA A 53 7.39 2.96 7.41
CA ALA A 53 6.40 3.85 6.80
C ALA A 53 5.94 3.36 5.42
N ASP A 54 6.74 2.54 4.73
CA ASP A 54 6.38 1.93 3.44
C ASP A 54 5.18 1.00 3.58
N ASP A 55 5.34 -0.03 4.40
CA ASP A 55 4.36 -1.09 4.60
C ASP A 55 3.17 -0.63 5.46
N LYS A 56 3.45 0.02 6.61
CA LYS A 56 2.39 0.32 7.58
C LYS A 56 1.38 1.35 7.08
N ASN A 57 1.79 2.31 6.25
CA ASN A 57 0.88 3.30 5.71
C ASN A 57 -0.13 2.67 4.75
N GLY A 58 0.33 1.80 3.83
CA GLY A 58 -0.53 1.04 2.94
C GLY A 58 -1.49 0.13 3.71
N ILE A 59 -0.99 -0.57 4.74
CA ILE A 59 -1.81 -1.42 5.61
C ILE A 59 -2.88 -0.60 6.32
N TRP A 60 -2.50 0.54 6.92
CA TRP A 60 -3.43 1.40 7.64
C TRP A 60 -4.53 1.91 6.72
N LEU A 61 -4.20 2.37 5.51
CA LEU A 61 -5.19 2.79 4.52
C LEU A 61 -6.15 1.65 4.15
N CYS A 62 -5.63 0.43 3.92
CA CYS A 62 -6.47 -0.74 3.65
C CYS A 62 -7.46 -1.02 4.80
N LEU A 63 -7.01 -0.93 6.05
CA LEU A 63 -7.86 -1.12 7.23
C LEU A 63 -8.91 0.00 7.36
N GLN A 64 -8.55 1.24 7.09
CA GLN A 64 -9.50 2.37 7.06
C GLN A 64 -10.56 2.18 5.97
N CYS A 65 -10.16 1.71 4.78
CA CYS A 65 -11.09 1.39 3.71
C CYS A 65 -12.03 0.24 4.09
N LEU A 66 -11.54 -0.80 4.77
CA LEU A 66 -12.38 -1.88 5.30
C LEU A 66 -13.39 -1.39 6.35
N GLN A 67 -13.05 -0.36 7.13
CA GLN A 67 -13.99 0.24 8.08
C GLN A 67 -15.03 1.12 7.37
N LYS A 68 -14.60 1.93 6.40
CA LYS A 68 -15.43 2.93 5.73
C LYS A 68 -16.41 2.35 4.69
N PHE A 69 -15.97 1.38 3.90
CA PHE A 69 -16.76 0.85 2.78
C PHE A 69 -17.43 -0.47 3.16
N ASN A 70 -18.67 -0.68 2.70
CA ASN A 70 -19.40 -1.92 2.95
C ASN A 70 -19.03 -3.03 1.96
N GLU A 71 -18.57 -2.67 0.77
CA GLU A 71 -18.26 -3.56 -0.34
C GLU A 71 -16.85 -3.26 -0.86
N ILE A 72 -15.86 -4.07 -0.46
CA ILE A 72 -14.46 -3.85 -0.82
C ILE A 72 -13.65 -5.14 -0.71
N LYS A 73 -12.66 -5.29 -1.59
CA LYS A 73 -11.63 -6.32 -1.48
C LYS A 73 -10.31 -5.75 -0.99
N VAL A 74 -9.63 -6.49 -0.13
CA VAL A 74 -8.28 -6.15 0.33
C VAL A 74 -7.36 -7.35 0.18
N ALA A 75 -6.18 -7.14 -0.39
CA ALA A 75 -5.13 -8.16 -0.43
C ALA A 75 -3.84 -7.65 0.21
N PHE A 76 -3.30 -8.43 1.13
CA PHE A 76 -2.00 -8.17 1.74
C PHE A 76 -0.97 -9.17 1.20
N PHE A 77 0.14 -8.67 0.67
CA PHE A 77 1.24 -9.47 0.13
C PHE A 77 2.41 -9.53 1.11
N VAL A 78 3.22 -10.58 0.99
CA VAL A 78 4.43 -10.78 1.80
C VAL A 78 5.63 -10.88 0.87
N CYS A 79 6.82 -10.52 1.37
CA CYS A 79 8.08 -10.61 0.62
C CYS A 79 8.03 -9.82 -0.70
N GLU A 80 7.42 -8.64 -0.69
CA GLU A 80 7.52 -7.64 -1.75
C GLU A 80 8.97 -7.14 -1.87
N GLU A 81 9.58 -6.80 -0.73
CA GLU A 81 10.89 -6.14 -0.62
C GLU A 81 12.08 -7.07 -0.92
N VAL A 82 11.80 -8.36 -1.07
CA VAL A 82 12.77 -9.41 -1.43
C VAL A 82 12.57 -9.89 -2.88
N GLY A 83 11.82 -9.11 -3.68
CA GLY A 83 11.61 -9.35 -5.12
C GLY A 83 10.20 -9.85 -5.46
N CYS A 84 9.17 -9.24 -4.86
CA CYS A 84 7.76 -9.46 -5.23
C CYS A 84 7.32 -10.93 -5.16
N ILE A 85 7.84 -11.71 -4.21
CA ILE A 85 7.62 -13.16 -4.18
C ILE A 85 6.14 -13.45 -3.87
N GLY A 86 5.54 -12.73 -2.93
CA GLY A 86 4.13 -12.94 -2.58
C GLY A 86 3.17 -12.55 -3.70
N SER A 87 3.40 -11.42 -4.36
CA SER A 87 2.58 -10.97 -5.49
C SER A 87 2.80 -11.82 -6.74
N SER A 88 4.01 -12.37 -6.96
CA SER A 88 4.28 -13.30 -8.07
C SER A 88 3.47 -14.60 -8.00
N LYS A 89 3.01 -14.97 -6.80
CA LYS A 89 2.16 -16.14 -6.53
C LYS A 89 0.74 -15.75 -6.18
N ALA A 90 0.32 -14.54 -6.54
CA ALA A 90 -1.01 -14.06 -6.25
C ALA A 90 -2.07 -14.96 -6.91
N ASN A 91 -3.14 -15.24 -6.18
CA ASN A 91 -4.31 -15.90 -6.76
C ASN A 91 -5.05 -14.88 -7.64
N MET A 92 -4.87 -14.99 -8.96
CA MET A 92 -5.51 -14.09 -9.93
C MET A 92 -7.03 -14.19 -9.93
N ASP A 93 -7.60 -15.34 -9.54
CA ASP A 93 -9.06 -15.51 -9.48
C ASP A 93 -9.71 -14.58 -8.47
N PHE A 94 -8.97 -14.16 -7.44
CA PHE A 94 -9.46 -13.19 -6.47
C PHE A 94 -9.77 -11.81 -7.09
N PHE A 95 -9.08 -11.47 -8.19
CA PHE A 95 -9.14 -10.14 -8.83
C PHE A 95 -10.08 -10.08 -10.05
N ASN A 96 -10.67 -11.21 -10.47
CA ASN A 96 -11.48 -11.29 -11.69
C ASN A 96 -12.72 -10.38 -11.68
N ASP A 97 -13.26 -10.07 -10.50
CA ASP A 97 -14.41 -9.18 -10.26
C ASP A 97 -13.99 -7.80 -9.72
N CYS A 98 -12.69 -7.47 -9.73
CA CYS A 98 -12.19 -6.16 -9.35
C CYS A 98 -12.30 -5.17 -10.50
N ARG A 99 -12.88 -3.99 -10.26
CA ARG A 99 -12.94 -2.91 -11.26
C ARG A 99 -11.61 -2.21 -11.43
N PHE A 100 -10.89 -2.06 -10.33
CA PHE A 100 -9.57 -1.45 -10.25
C PHE A 100 -8.89 -1.93 -8.97
N VAL A 101 -7.56 -1.87 -8.98
CA VAL A 101 -6.71 -2.24 -7.85
C VAL A 101 -5.81 -1.04 -7.54
N ILE A 102 -5.78 -0.61 -6.27
CA ILE A 102 -4.95 0.51 -5.83
C ILE A 102 -3.95 0.00 -4.79
N GLN A 103 -2.67 0.32 -5.02
CA GLN A 103 -1.59 0.07 -4.09
C GLN A 103 -1.03 1.41 -3.60
N PRO A 104 -1.25 1.78 -2.33
CA PRO A 104 -0.61 2.95 -1.74
C PRO A 104 0.81 2.56 -1.32
N ASP A 105 1.74 2.72 -2.26
CA ASP A 105 3.14 2.32 -2.10
C ASP A 105 4.03 3.23 -2.94
N ARG A 106 4.32 4.41 -2.38
CA ARG A 106 5.13 5.42 -3.05
C ARG A 106 5.77 6.37 -2.04
N ARG A 107 7.04 6.70 -2.30
CA ARG A 107 7.72 7.80 -1.61
C ARG A 107 7.14 9.14 -2.06
N GLY A 108 6.40 9.81 -1.18
CA GLY A 108 5.83 11.13 -1.43
C GLY A 108 4.34 11.16 -1.09
N LYS A 109 3.64 12.20 -1.55
CA LYS A 109 2.19 12.37 -1.31
C LYS A 109 1.38 12.82 -2.52
N SER A 110 2.06 13.13 -3.63
CA SER A 110 1.49 13.81 -4.79
C SER A 110 1.42 12.95 -6.03
N ASP A 111 1.99 11.74 -6.04
CA ASP A 111 2.21 11.02 -7.30
C ASP A 111 1.13 9.95 -7.50
N VAL A 112 0.68 9.78 -8.74
CA VAL A 112 -0.13 8.63 -9.18
C VAL A 112 0.64 7.95 -10.30
N ILE A 113 1.08 6.72 -10.06
CA ILE A 113 1.87 5.98 -11.05
C ILE A 113 0.96 5.41 -12.12
N THR A 114 1.20 5.80 -13.37
CA THR A 114 0.43 5.33 -14.53
C THR A 114 1.22 4.38 -15.42
N GLN A 115 2.55 4.40 -15.32
CA GLN A 115 3.44 3.54 -16.10
C GLN A 115 4.55 2.94 -15.23
N ILE A 116 4.81 1.64 -15.37
CA ILE A 116 5.93 0.96 -14.70
C ILE A 116 6.73 0.18 -15.75
N GLY A 117 8.04 0.40 -15.81
CA GLY A 117 8.94 -0.42 -16.66
C GLY A 117 8.53 -0.49 -18.13
N PHE A 118 8.12 0.64 -18.71
CA PHE A 118 7.59 0.75 -20.10
C PHE A 118 6.24 0.05 -20.36
N MET A 119 5.51 -0.34 -19.31
CA MET A 119 4.16 -0.87 -19.42
C MET A 119 3.16 0.09 -18.78
N ASP A 120 2.09 0.38 -19.50
CA ASP A 120 0.96 1.14 -18.99
C ASP A 120 0.14 0.26 -18.05
N ILE A 121 0.01 0.70 -16.80
CA ILE A 121 -0.75 -0.01 -15.75
C ILE A 121 -2.11 0.63 -15.49
N CYS A 122 -2.36 1.79 -16.11
CA CYS A 122 -3.56 2.57 -15.93
C CYS A 122 -4.16 2.94 -17.30
N SER A 123 -5.47 2.77 -17.46
CA SER A 123 -6.16 3.21 -18.67
C SER A 123 -6.44 4.72 -18.64
N ASP A 124 -6.47 5.34 -19.82
CA ASP A 124 -6.84 6.76 -19.98
C ASP A 124 -8.24 7.07 -19.42
N ASP A 125 -9.17 6.13 -19.57
CA ASP A 125 -10.53 6.28 -19.08
C ASP A 125 -10.58 6.30 -17.55
N PHE A 126 -9.76 5.48 -16.88
CA PHE A 126 -9.66 5.52 -15.43
C PHE A 126 -9.08 6.86 -14.93
N ILE A 127 -8.04 7.38 -15.59
CA ILE A 127 -7.46 8.69 -15.22
C ILE A 127 -8.46 9.83 -15.37
N LYS A 128 -9.25 9.82 -16.45
CA LYS A 128 -10.34 10.79 -16.64
C LYS A 128 -11.37 10.71 -15.51
N ASP A 129 -11.76 9.49 -15.14
CA ASP A 129 -12.77 9.26 -14.10
C ASP A 129 -12.32 9.69 -12.70
N ILE A 130 -11.07 9.43 -12.32
CA ILE A 130 -10.58 9.81 -10.99
C ILE A 130 -10.19 11.30 -10.89
N THR A 131 -9.86 11.93 -12.03
CA THR A 131 -9.39 13.32 -12.13
C THR A 131 -8.39 13.69 -11.03
N PRO A 132 -7.19 13.08 -11.03
CA PRO A 132 -6.27 13.08 -9.88
C PRO A 132 -5.83 14.49 -9.45
N GLU A 133 -5.76 15.42 -10.40
CA GLU A 133 -5.34 16.81 -10.17
C GLU A 133 -6.28 17.55 -9.22
N LYS A 134 -7.58 17.20 -9.18
CA LYS A 134 -8.55 17.79 -8.24
C LYS A 134 -8.21 17.45 -6.78
N PHE A 135 -7.50 16.34 -6.56
CA PHE A 135 -7.09 15.88 -5.25
C PHE A 135 -5.61 16.19 -4.96
N GLY A 136 -4.95 16.96 -5.83
CA GLY A 136 -3.55 17.34 -5.68
C GLY A 136 -2.56 16.25 -6.10
N TYR A 137 -3.00 15.29 -6.90
CA TYR A 137 -2.14 14.25 -7.45
C TYR A 137 -1.71 14.55 -8.90
N THR A 138 -0.50 14.14 -9.24
CA THR A 138 0.13 14.28 -10.55
C THR A 138 0.40 12.89 -11.13
N PRO A 139 -0.22 12.53 -12.28
CA PRO A 139 0.11 11.31 -13.01
C PRO A 139 1.59 11.26 -13.41
N THR A 140 2.26 10.13 -13.18
CA THR A 140 3.69 9.93 -13.46
C THR A 140 4.00 8.58 -14.08
#